data_AF-A0A9P5UGZ6-F1
#
_entry.id   AF-A0A9P5UGZ6-F1
#
_cell.length_a   1.000
_cell.length_b   1.000
_cell.length_c   1.000
_cell.angle_alpha   90.00
_cell.angle_beta   90.00
_cell.angle_gamma   90.00
#
_symmetry.space_group_name_H-M   'P 1'
#
loop_
_entity.id
_entity.type
_entity.pdbx_description
1 polymer ?
#
loop_
_entity_poly.entity_id
_entity_poly.type
_entity_poly.pdbx_seq_one_letter_code
_entity_poly.pdbx_strand_id
1 'polypeptide(L)'
;EQVGLDKYSKFVCAIVSGKAQASLVGPPKSPTFYADTLIRLFESVAVIVDQHQPVVEKYYGPGKMLRVIQRLQEESDIRSQKILEAFEEEREIGRKVEEIKSFRDIKRNHLQPARPIRSLTPQPSISNLQQAATVLEAVDP
;
A
#
# COMPACT_ATOMS: atom_id res chain seq x y z
N GLU A 1 37.22 -6.31 -13.84
CA GLU A 1 36.64 -7.12 -12.73
C GLU A 1 35.16 -6.79 -12.47
N GLN A 2 34.80 -5.54 -12.13
CA GLN A 2 33.41 -5.16 -11.79
C GLN A 2 32.36 -5.52 -12.85
N VAL A 3 32.66 -5.29 -14.14
CA VAL A 3 31.74 -5.63 -15.25
C VAL A 3 31.44 -7.13 -15.32
N GLY A 4 32.43 -7.99 -15.01
CA GLY A 4 32.25 -9.44 -14.99
C GLY A 4 31.35 -9.89 -13.85
N LEU A 5 31.61 -9.37 -12.64
CA LEU A 5 30.80 -9.67 -11.46
C LEU A 5 29.37 -9.16 -11.61
N ASP A 6 29.17 -8.00 -12.24
CA ASP A 6 27.84 -7.45 -12.52
C ASP A 6 27.07 -8.33 -13.52
N LYS A 7 27.73 -8.81 -14.59
CA LYS A 7 27.13 -9.78 -15.53
C LYS A 7 26.79 -11.11 -14.85
N TYR A 8 27.71 -11.61 -14.01
CA TYR A 8 27.49 -12.83 -13.25
C TYR A 8 26.32 -12.70 -12.27
N SER A 9 26.23 -11.56 -11.58
CA SER A 9 25.10 -11.26 -10.68
C SER A 9 23.78 -11.27 -11.44
N LYS A 10 23.72 -10.63 -12.61
CA LYS A 10 22.52 -10.67 -13.47
C LYS A 10 22.15 -12.09 -13.90
N PHE A 11 23.14 -12.93 -14.21
CA PHE A 11 22.91 -14.32 -14.56
C PHE A 11 22.27 -15.10 -13.41
N VAL A 12 22.78 -15.00 -12.18
CA VAL A 12 22.20 -15.71 -11.04
C VAL A 12 20.81 -15.16 -10.65
N CYS A 13 20.61 -13.85 -10.75
CA CYS A 13 19.28 -13.23 -10.59
C CYS A 13 18.28 -13.78 -11.62
N ALA A 14 18.71 -13.98 -12.88
CA ALA A 14 17.85 -14.53 -13.92
C ALA A 14 17.41 -15.97 -13.62
N ILE A 15 18.26 -16.80 -13.00
CA ILE A 15 17.90 -18.16 -12.56
C ILE A 15 16.77 -18.11 -11.52
N VAL A 16 16.92 -17.26 -10.49
CA VAL A 16 15.91 -17.09 -9.44
C VAL A 16 14.61 -16.55 -10.02
N SER A 17 14.69 -15.50 -10.85
CA SER A 17 13.55 -14.92 -11.56
C SER A 17 12.79 -15.97 -12.37
N GLY A 18 13.51 -16.77 -13.17
CA GLY A 18 12.89 -17.78 -14.04
C GLY A 18 12.10 -18.81 -13.24
N LYS A 19 12.65 -19.30 -12.12
CA LYS A 19 11.96 -20.25 -11.23
C LYS A 19 10.70 -19.64 -10.59
N ALA A 20 10.80 -18.40 -10.11
CA ALA A 20 9.68 -17.70 -9.50
C ALA A 20 8.56 -17.44 -10.51
N GLN A 21 8.89 -16.98 -11.72
CA GLN A 21 7.93 -16.75 -12.80
C GLN A 21 7.24 -18.05 -13.23
N ALA A 22 8.00 -19.13 -13.41
CA ALA A 22 7.43 -20.43 -13.77
C ALA A 22 6.47 -20.96 -12.70
N SER A 23 6.70 -20.63 -11.43
CA SER A 23 5.85 -21.07 -10.31
C SER A 23 4.46 -20.42 -10.31
N LEU A 24 4.32 -19.23 -10.93
CA LEU A 24 3.06 -18.50 -11.05
C LEU A 24 2.28 -18.85 -12.33
N VAL A 25 2.79 -19.75 -13.17
CA VAL A 25 2.07 -20.18 -14.38
C VAL A 25 0.95 -21.15 -14.01
N GLY A 26 -0.28 -20.73 -14.27
CA GLY A 26 -1.49 -21.52 -14.03
C GLY A 26 -2.19 -21.19 -12.71
N PRO A 27 -3.34 -21.83 -12.44
CA PRO A 27 -4.15 -21.52 -11.26
C PRO A 27 -3.45 -21.98 -9.96
N PRO A 28 -3.75 -21.32 -8.82
CA PRO A 28 -3.23 -21.72 -7.53
C PRO A 28 -3.71 -23.13 -7.16
N LYS A 29 -2.77 -23.97 -6.73
CA LYS A 29 -3.01 -25.41 -6.50
C LYS A 29 -3.49 -25.75 -5.09
N SER A 30 -3.38 -24.81 -4.15
CA SER A 30 -3.72 -24.99 -2.74
C SER A 30 -4.03 -23.64 -2.08
N PRO A 31 -4.67 -23.61 -0.89
CA PRO A 31 -4.85 -22.38 -0.13
C PRO A 31 -3.54 -21.68 0.24
N THR A 32 -2.47 -22.45 0.45
CA THR A 32 -1.12 -21.99 0.82
C THR A 32 -0.22 -21.70 -0.37
N PHE A 33 -0.72 -21.86 -1.60
CA PHE A 33 0.08 -21.83 -2.82
C PHE A 33 1.05 -20.64 -2.93
N TYR A 34 0.58 -19.43 -2.62
CA TYR A 34 1.41 -18.21 -2.69
C TYR A 34 2.47 -18.16 -1.59
N ALA A 35 2.15 -18.62 -0.38
CA ALA A 35 3.11 -18.76 0.71
C ALA A 35 4.18 -19.79 0.36
N ASP A 36 3.78 -20.95 -0.15
CA ASP A 36 4.69 -22.01 -0.61
C ASP A 36 5.56 -21.55 -1.79
N THR A 37 5.07 -20.60 -2.60
CA THR A 37 5.83 -20.00 -3.70
C THR A 37 6.85 -18.99 -3.18
N LEU A 38 6.52 -18.18 -2.17
CA LEU A 38 7.48 -17.30 -1.48
C LEU A 38 8.59 -18.10 -0.80
N ILE A 39 8.24 -19.19 -0.11
CA ILE A 39 9.21 -20.08 0.52
C ILE A 39 10.20 -20.60 -0.53
N ARG A 40 9.69 -21.15 -1.64
CA ARG A 40 10.53 -21.67 -2.73
C ARG A 40 11.40 -20.60 -3.40
N LEU A 41 10.94 -19.35 -3.47
CA LEU A 41 11.76 -18.22 -3.93
C LEU A 41 12.99 -18.04 -3.04
N PHE A 42 12.80 -17.92 -1.72
CA PHE A 42 13.90 -17.69 -0.79
C PHE A 42 14.79 -18.91 -0.60
N GLU A 43 14.25 -20.13 -0.67
CA GLU A 43 15.04 -21.35 -0.75
C GLU A 43 15.94 -21.34 -1.99
N SER A 44 15.42 -20.95 -3.16
CA SER A 44 16.25 -20.85 -4.36
C SER A 44 17.36 -19.81 -4.21
N VAL A 45 17.13 -18.71 -3.50
CA VAL A 45 18.16 -17.70 -3.22
C VAL A 45 19.23 -18.29 -2.31
N ALA A 46 18.84 -18.93 -1.21
CA ALA A 46 19.76 -19.57 -0.28
C ALA A 46 20.65 -20.60 -0.97
N VAL A 47 20.05 -21.46 -1.81
CA VAL A 47 20.78 -22.46 -2.62
C VAL A 47 21.77 -21.80 -3.58
N ILE A 48 21.37 -20.73 -4.27
CA ILE A 48 22.28 -19.99 -5.16
C ILE A 48 23.44 -19.39 -4.37
N VAL A 49 23.19 -18.81 -3.19
CA VAL A 49 24.25 -18.22 -2.38
C VAL A 49 25.27 -19.27 -1.95
N ASP A 50 24.81 -20.39 -1.40
CA ASP A 50 25.66 -21.49 -0.92
C ASP A 50 26.50 -22.09 -2.06
N GLN A 51 25.87 -22.37 -3.21
CA GLN A 51 26.55 -23.03 -4.34
C GLN A 51 27.52 -22.10 -5.09
N HIS A 52 27.23 -20.79 -5.15
CA HIS A 52 28.00 -19.86 -5.99
C HIS A 52 29.09 -19.09 -5.22
N GLN A 53 29.04 -19.05 -3.89
CA GLN A 53 30.10 -18.41 -3.09
C GLN A 53 31.52 -18.89 -3.42
N PRO A 54 31.84 -20.21 -3.46
CA PRO A 54 33.20 -20.65 -3.76
C PRO A 54 33.66 -20.24 -5.17
N VAL A 55 32.74 -20.18 -6.15
CA VAL A 55 33.04 -19.74 -7.51
C VAL A 55 33.34 -18.25 -7.53
N VAL A 56 32.51 -17.44 -6.88
CA VAL A 56 32.69 -15.99 -6.84
C VAL A 56 33.99 -15.62 -6.12
N GLU A 57 34.28 -16.24 -4.98
CA GLU A 57 35.50 -15.97 -4.23
C GLU A 57 36.76 -16.40 -4.98
N LYS A 58 36.70 -17.53 -5.71
CA LYS A 58 37.83 -18.01 -6.51
C LYS A 58 38.19 -17.08 -7.68
N TYR A 59 37.20 -16.54 -8.39
CA TYR A 59 37.43 -15.80 -9.63
C TYR A 59 37.36 -14.27 -9.50
N TYR A 60 36.71 -13.76 -8.45
CA TYR A 60 36.57 -12.32 -8.22
C TYR A 60 37.23 -11.87 -6.91
N GLY A 61 37.53 -12.80 -5.99
CA GLY A 61 38.21 -12.52 -4.73
C GLY A 61 37.28 -12.55 -3.51
N PRO A 62 37.88 -12.55 -2.30
CA PRO A 62 37.14 -12.68 -1.05
C PRO A 62 36.16 -11.52 -0.85
N GLY A 63 34.99 -11.82 -0.29
CA GLY A 63 33.96 -10.82 0.02
C GLY A 63 33.15 -10.31 -1.18
N LYS A 64 33.52 -10.65 -2.43
CA LYS A 64 32.76 -10.24 -3.62
C LYS A 64 31.38 -10.84 -3.71
N MET A 65 31.14 -11.95 -3.01
CA MET A 65 29.82 -12.57 -2.90
C MET A 65 28.78 -11.61 -2.30
N LEU A 66 29.18 -10.69 -1.41
CA LEU A 66 28.27 -9.72 -0.81
C LEU A 66 27.58 -8.83 -1.87
N ARG A 67 28.30 -8.44 -2.93
CA ARG A 67 27.72 -7.66 -4.04
C ARG A 67 26.73 -8.47 -4.88
N VAL A 68 26.92 -9.79 -4.96
CA VAL A 68 25.98 -10.69 -5.63
C VAL A 68 24.72 -10.86 -4.77
N ILE A 69 24.89 -11.03 -3.46
CA ILE A 69 23.78 -11.14 -2.50
C ILE A 69 22.90 -9.90 -2.52
N GLN A 70 23.48 -8.69 -2.54
CA GLN A 70 22.70 -7.44 -2.65
C GLN A 70 21.77 -7.45 -3.88
N ARG A 71 22.27 -7.91 -5.03
CA ARG A 71 21.43 -8.02 -6.24
C ARG A 71 20.41 -9.14 -6.18
N LEU A 72 20.73 -10.25 -5.53
CA LEU A 72 19.76 -11.32 -5.27
C LEU A 72 18.64 -10.84 -4.36
N GLN A 73 18.93 -10.00 -3.36
CA GLN A 73 17.92 -9.39 -2.49
C GLN A 73 17.00 -8.46 -3.27
N GLU A 74 17.54 -7.51 -4.04
CA GLU A 74 16.75 -6.62 -4.91
C GLU A 74 15.85 -7.42 -5.87
N GLU A 75 16.39 -8.48 -6.50
CA GLU A 75 15.62 -9.34 -7.38
C GLU A 75 14.53 -10.11 -6.60
N SER A 76 14.83 -10.58 -5.39
CA SER A 76 13.85 -11.28 -4.54
C SER A 76 12.71 -10.37 -4.12
N ASP A 77 12.98 -9.10 -3.82
CA ASP A 77 11.96 -8.10 -3.49
C ASP A 77 11.01 -7.92 -4.69
N ILE A 78 11.56 -7.73 -5.89
CA ILE A 78 10.77 -7.63 -7.14
C ILE A 78 9.89 -8.87 -7.36
N ARG A 79 10.42 -10.07 -7.11
CA ARG A 79 9.65 -11.32 -7.30
C ARG A 79 8.62 -11.54 -6.22
N SER A 80 8.95 -11.21 -4.96
CA SER A 80 8.02 -11.34 -3.83
C SER A 80 6.83 -10.39 -3.98
N GLN A 81 7.07 -9.15 -4.42
CA GLN A 81 6.02 -8.19 -4.73
C GLN A 81 5.04 -8.76 -5.76
N LYS A 82 5.53 -9.31 -6.87
CA LYS A 82 4.67 -9.91 -7.91
C LYS A 82 3.85 -11.10 -7.40
N ILE A 83 4.43 -11.92 -6.51
CA ILE A 83 3.71 -13.04 -5.90
C ILE A 83 2.59 -12.52 -4.99
N LEU A 84 2.85 -11.45 -4.23
CA LEU A 84 1.84 -10.81 -3.38
C LEU A 84 0.75 -10.13 -4.20
N GLU A 85 1.09 -9.41 -5.26
CA GLU A 85 0.13 -8.80 -6.20
C GLU A 85 -0.81 -9.85 -6.79
N ALA A 86 -0.26 -10.98 -7.26
CA ALA A 86 -1.06 -12.09 -7.80
C ALA A 86 -1.97 -12.72 -6.72
N PHE A 87 -1.52 -12.78 -5.47
CA PHE A 87 -2.36 -13.24 -4.36
C PHE A 87 -3.52 -12.27 -4.05
N GLU A 88 -3.24 -10.96 -4.02
CA GLU A 88 -4.23 -9.93 -3.76
C GLU A 88 -5.31 -9.88 -4.85
N GLU A 89 -4.89 -10.02 -6.12
CA GLU A 89 -5.76 -10.07 -7.28
C GLU A 89 -6.67 -11.30 -7.24
N GLU A 90 -6.09 -12.50 -7.10
CA GLU A 90 -6.84 -13.76 -7.05
C GLU A 90 -7.85 -13.81 -5.89
N ARG A 91 -7.53 -13.18 -4.75
CA ARG A 91 -8.42 -13.13 -3.58
C ARG A 91 -9.37 -11.94 -3.59
N GLU A 92 -9.28 -11.08 -4.61
CA GLU A 92 -10.08 -9.87 -4.80
C GLU A 92 -10.08 -8.98 -3.54
N ILE A 93 -8.91 -8.86 -2.89
CA ILE A 93 -8.79 -8.20 -1.58
C ILE A 93 -9.21 -6.74 -1.70
N GLY A 94 -8.77 -6.04 -2.75
CA GLY A 94 -9.14 -4.65 -3.02
C GLY A 94 -10.65 -4.45 -3.11
N ARG A 95 -11.35 -5.29 -3.90
CA ARG A 95 -12.81 -5.23 -4.06
C ARG A 95 -13.53 -5.44 -2.74
N LYS A 96 -13.15 -6.47 -1.98
CA LYS A 96 -13.74 -6.77 -0.67
C LYS A 96 -13.56 -5.63 0.33
N VAL A 97 -12.38 -5.00 0.33
CA VAL A 97 -12.12 -3.83 1.18
C VAL A 97 -12.98 -2.64 0.79
N GLU A 98 -13.19 -2.41 -0.51
CA GLU A 98 -14.06 -1.34 -1.02
C GLU A 98 -15.55 -1.58 -0.68
N GLU A 99 -16.03 -2.81 -0.83
CA GLU A 99 -17.38 -3.21 -0.42
C GLU A 99 -17.61 -2.94 1.09
N ILE A 100 -16.65 -3.28 1.95
CA ILE A 100 -16.74 -3.02 3.40
C ILE A 100 -16.78 -1.52 3.70
N LYS A 101 -15.94 -0.72 3.01
CA LYS A 101 -15.91 0.73 3.18
C LYS A 101 -17.24 1.37 2.78
N SER A 102 -17.77 1.01 1.61
CA SER A 102 -19.04 1.55 1.11
C SER A 102 -20.22 1.20 2.04
N PHE A 103 -20.28 -0.04 2.55
CA PHE A 103 -21.29 -0.44 3.53
C PHE A 103 -21.22 0.39 4.81
N ARG A 104 -20.00 0.63 5.33
CA ARG A 104 -19.79 1.49 6.52
C ARG A 104 -20.28 2.92 6.28
N ASP A 105 -20.01 3.47 5.10
CA ASP A 105 -20.38 4.84 4.75
C ASP A 105 -21.90 4.99 4.58
N ILE A 106 -22.56 4.01 3.94
CA ILE A 106 -24.03 3.95 3.87
C ILE A 106 -24.63 3.88 5.27
N LYS A 107 -24.12 3.00 6.14
CA LYS A 107 -24.59 2.88 7.53
C LYS A 107 -24.39 4.19 8.30
N ARG A 108 -23.24 4.85 8.14
CA ARG A 108 -22.95 6.16 8.76
C ARG A 108 -23.93 7.25 8.30
N ASN A 109 -24.27 7.26 7.01
CA ASN A 109 -25.21 8.24 6.44
C ASN A 109 -26.65 7.96 6.88
N HIS A 110 -27.04 6.70 7.01
CA HIS A 110 -28.36 6.31 7.49
C HIS A 110 -28.58 6.62 8.98
N LEU A 111 -27.52 6.62 9.80
CA LEU A 111 -27.58 6.95 11.22
C LEU A 111 -27.45 8.46 11.53
N GLN A 112 -27.23 9.33 10.53
CA GLN A 112 -27.31 10.77 10.77
C GLN A 112 -28.78 11.19 10.83
N PRO A 113 -29.31 11.66 11.99
CA PRO A 113 -30.65 12.24 12.02
C PRO A 113 -30.66 13.46 11.09
N ALA A 114 -31.77 13.65 10.36
CA ALA A 114 -31.99 14.82 9.54
C ALA A 114 -31.58 16.08 10.34
N ARG A 115 -30.60 16.85 9.83
CA ARG A 115 -30.26 18.13 10.45
C ARG A 115 -31.55 18.95 10.51
N PRO A 116 -31.92 19.50 11.68
CA PRO A 116 -33.15 20.27 11.78
C PRO A 116 -33.10 21.42 10.76
N ILE A 117 -34.14 21.50 9.93
CA ILE A 117 -34.33 22.60 8.98
C ILE A 117 -34.26 23.89 9.79
N ARG A 118 -33.30 24.77 9.48
CA ARG A 118 -33.23 26.11 10.06
C ARG A 118 -34.57 26.79 9.79
N SER A 119 -35.40 26.94 10.81
CA SER A 119 -36.67 27.65 10.71
C SER A 119 -36.39 29.08 10.24
N LEU A 120 -36.94 29.46 9.08
CA LEU A 120 -37.06 30.85 8.67
C LEU A 120 -38.01 31.55 9.67
N THR A 121 -37.45 32.07 10.75
CA THR A 121 -38.16 33.02 11.62
C THR A 121 -38.08 34.39 10.95
N PRO A 122 -39.20 35.05 10.61
CA PRO A 122 -39.16 36.42 10.13
C PRO A 122 -38.65 37.34 11.26
N GLN A 123 -37.62 38.14 11.00
CA GLN A 123 -37.23 39.20 11.92
C GLN A 123 -38.32 40.30 11.92
N PRO A 124 -38.77 40.78 13.10
CA PRO A 124 -39.57 42.00 13.15
C PRO A 124 -38.67 43.20 12.82
N SER A 125 -39.10 44.01 11.85
CA SER A 125 -38.44 45.26 11.49
C SER A 125 -38.53 46.27 12.64
N ILE A 126 -37.37 46.70 13.16
CA ILE A 126 -37.28 47.77 14.15
C ILE A 126 -37.55 49.10 13.43
N SER A 127 -38.82 49.48 13.33
CA SER A 127 -39.19 50.76 12.76
C SER A 127 -40.47 51.28 13.39
N ASN A 128 -40.51 51.39 14.73
CA ASN A 128 -41.51 52.20 15.47
C ASN A 128 -41.17 52.39 16.97
N LEU A 129 -39.92 52.70 17.31
CA LEU A 129 -39.56 53.13 18.68
C LEU A 129 -38.98 54.55 18.75
N GLN A 130 -39.32 55.40 17.78
CA GLN A 130 -38.79 56.77 17.71
C GLN A 130 -39.87 57.86 17.79
N GLN A 131 -41.04 57.58 18.38
CA GLN A 131 -42.14 58.55 18.48
C GLN A 131 -42.75 58.74 19.88
N ALA A 132 -42.17 58.23 20.96
CA ALA A 132 -42.79 58.35 22.29
C ALA A 132 -41.85 58.75 23.46
N ALA A 133 -40.69 59.37 23.20
CA ALA A 133 -39.86 59.90 24.28
C ALA A 133 -39.15 61.21 23.86
N THR A 134 -39.94 62.24 23.59
CA THR A 134 -39.46 63.63 23.55
C THR A 134 -40.45 64.51 24.30
N VAL A 135 -40.54 64.33 25.62
CA VAL A 135 -40.88 65.40 26.57
C VAL A 135 -40.31 65.00 27.93
N LEU A 136 -39.38 65.82 28.45
CA LEU A 136 -38.93 66.02 29.84
C LEU A 136 -37.40 66.08 29.95
N GLU A 137 -36.81 67.09 29.31
CA GLU A 137 -35.55 67.67 29.78
C GLU A 137 -35.69 69.19 29.67
N ALA A 138 -36.22 69.79 30.74
CA ALA A 138 -36.22 71.23 30.98
C ALA A 138 -36.35 71.47 32.49
N VAL A 139 -35.24 71.91 33.11
CA VAL A 139 -35.00 72.65 34.36
C VAL A 139 -33.49 72.43 34.64
N ASP A 140 -32.61 73.15 33.95
CA ASP A 140 -31.95 74.43 34.29
C ASP A 140 -30.80 74.30 35.32
N PRO A 141 -29.72 75.12 35.21
CA PRO A 141 -28.36 74.80 35.65
C PRO A 141 -28.11 74.72 37.15
#